data_AF-A0A7Y9FH26-F1
#
_entry.id   AF-A0A7Y9FH26-F1
#
_cell.length_a   1.000
_cell.length_b   1.000
_cell.length_c   1.000
_cell.angle_alpha   90.00
_cell.angle_beta   90.00
_cell.angle_gamma   90.00
#
_symmetry.space_group_name_H-M   'P 1'
#
loop_
_entity.id
_entity.type
_entity.pdbx_description
1 polymer ?
#
loop_
_entity_poly.entity_id
_entity_poly.type
_entity_poly.pdbx_seq_one_letter_code
_entity_poly.pdbx_strand_id
1 'polypeptide(L)'
;MTTTAAAPDVVDPVAAHLTSTSAVVAGTGDEPRALRDALAAGACASVLGLVTEQRPDELYRVQDRHGVTVVAVSTTGLTDAELGAVLRFRFAAYVHVGFIDSEVACRDGVEAEPTDVVAPGDVHILAAEAATGQILAYTVIEAPPCAPTGTRMRHTGRALFPVEHVHGAGVYRRLPILPDLAVAKVREVGRFVRSQDPTAPRVSVARAVVETGVALFRVMTGPLRLDVDAVVGDLEEKVAKNNLDFFHVPSVVLHDTVPFSSTDAYLSPRYQHHEVHPFAVFVSDVTSARSRLSAVEHALERPDAEALSALRELGNDTSPRLSSFQPDPRPQHPATTWIGTPMEVRGRWREDGEALRRIDVLAGLSAAEATRLAAAAEPVRVRAGERVASRRSTAELVLVLEGELRARRRARSGLHVHEGVRGRVLRAGRRPHRR
;
A
#
# COMPACT_ATOMS: atom_id res chain seq x y z
N MET A 1 -24.76 -27.27 38.87
CA MET A 1 -24.91 -26.81 37.48
C MET A 1 -24.25 -25.45 37.38
N THR A 2 -22.95 -25.48 37.11
CA THR A 2 -22.08 -24.30 36.98
C THR A 2 -21.67 -24.23 35.53
N THR A 3 -22.22 -23.28 34.80
CA THR A 3 -21.89 -22.96 33.42
C THR A 3 -20.46 -22.44 33.36
N THR A 4 -19.55 -23.28 32.87
CA THR A 4 -18.17 -22.90 32.58
C THR A 4 -18.18 -22.02 31.34
N ALA A 5 -17.91 -20.73 31.53
CA ALA A 5 -17.68 -19.80 30.43
C ALA A 5 -16.46 -20.27 29.64
N ALA A 6 -16.63 -20.46 28.33
CA ALA A 6 -15.54 -20.77 27.42
C ALA A 6 -14.52 -19.62 27.44
N ALA A 7 -13.26 -19.95 27.67
CA ALA A 7 -12.16 -19.00 27.57
C ALA A 7 -12.10 -18.46 26.12
N PRO A 8 -11.78 -17.17 25.92
CA PRO A 8 -11.57 -16.62 24.58
C PRO A 8 -10.42 -17.36 23.89
N ASP A 9 -10.63 -17.77 22.64
CA ASP A 9 -9.64 -18.42 21.79
C ASP A 9 -8.34 -17.61 21.80
N VAL A 10 -7.27 -18.25 22.31
CA VAL A 10 -5.91 -17.72 22.25
C VAL A 10 -5.52 -17.70 20.78
N VAL A 11 -5.46 -16.49 20.20
CA VAL A 11 -5.00 -16.25 18.83
C VAL A 11 -3.60 -16.83 18.69
N ASP A 12 -3.48 -17.89 17.90
CA ASP A 12 -2.23 -18.55 17.55
C ASP A 12 -1.28 -17.50 16.90
N PRO A 13 -0.12 -17.18 17.51
CA PRO A 13 0.76 -16.08 17.07
C PRO A 13 1.29 -16.27 15.63
N VAL A 14 1.08 -17.44 15.07
CA VAL A 14 1.55 -17.84 13.74
C VAL A 14 0.53 -17.46 12.70
N ALA A 15 -0.74 -17.70 13.00
CA ALA A 15 -1.84 -17.09 12.27
C ALA A 15 -1.78 -15.57 12.47
N ALA A 16 -1.34 -15.06 13.62
CA ALA A 16 -1.15 -13.61 13.75
C ALA A 16 0.01 -13.07 12.87
N HIS A 17 1.08 -13.81 12.61
CA HIS A 17 2.16 -13.31 11.72
C HIS A 17 1.91 -13.58 10.22
N LEU A 18 1.27 -14.69 9.87
CA LEU A 18 0.98 -15.08 8.48
C LEU A 18 -0.46 -14.76 8.03
N THR A 19 -1.35 -14.47 8.97
CA THR A 19 -2.77 -14.16 8.74
C THR A 19 -3.27 -12.94 9.55
N SER A 20 -2.40 -12.08 10.10
CA SER A 20 -2.82 -10.76 10.61
C SER A 20 -3.37 -9.97 9.45
N THR A 21 -4.68 -10.05 9.28
CA THR A 21 -5.50 -9.04 8.64
C THR A 21 -6.30 -8.40 9.77
N SER A 22 -6.50 -7.09 9.63
CA SER A 22 -7.39 -6.25 10.43
C SER A 22 -8.64 -7.00 10.90
N ALA A 23 -9.05 -6.72 12.14
CA ALA A 23 -10.26 -7.30 12.73
C ALA A 23 -11.37 -7.32 11.69
N VAL A 24 -11.91 -8.51 11.40
CA VAL A 24 -13.06 -8.68 10.51
C VAL A 24 -14.10 -7.68 10.97
N VAL A 25 -14.40 -6.69 10.12
CA VAL A 25 -15.53 -5.82 10.37
C VAL A 25 -16.72 -6.74 10.17
N ALA A 26 -17.26 -7.28 11.26
CA ALA A 26 -18.43 -8.13 11.21
C ALA A 26 -19.52 -7.31 10.50
N GLY A 27 -19.86 -7.71 9.27
CA GLY A 27 -20.96 -7.11 8.53
C GLY A 27 -22.20 -7.11 9.41
N THR A 28 -22.98 -6.04 9.33
CA THR A 28 -24.11 -5.75 10.23
C THR A 28 -25.27 -6.75 10.16
N GLY A 29 -25.09 -7.91 9.51
CA GLY A 29 -26.12 -8.93 9.30
C GLY A 29 -27.15 -8.58 8.22
N ASP A 30 -27.20 -7.32 7.79
CA ASP A 30 -28.17 -6.77 6.84
C ASP A 30 -27.63 -6.62 5.41
N GLU A 31 -26.55 -7.31 5.05
CA GLU A 31 -26.03 -7.27 3.69
C GLU A 31 -27.09 -7.76 2.69
N PRO A 32 -27.40 -6.95 1.65
CA PRO A 32 -28.36 -7.35 0.63
C PRO A 32 -27.95 -8.67 -0.01
N ARG A 33 -28.95 -9.51 -0.31
CA ARG A 33 -28.73 -10.88 -0.80
C ARG A 33 -27.80 -10.93 -2.01
N ALA A 34 -27.94 -9.98 -2.94
CA ALA A 34 -27.10 -9.91 -4.13
C ALA A 34 -25.60 -9.75 -3.79
N LEU A 35 -25.24 -8.86 -2.85
CA LEU A 35 -23.85 -8.71 -2.43
C LEU A 35 -23.34 -9.99 -1.77
N ARG A 36 -24.13 -10.59 -0.86
CA ARG A 36 -23.74 -11.87 -0.24
C ARG A 36 -23.49 -12.98 -1.25
N ASP A 37 -24.35 -13.09 -2.26
CA ASP A 37 -24.20 -14.07 -3.34
C ASP A 37 -22.93 -13.78 -4.16
N ALA A 38 -22.63 -12.52 -4.46
CA ALA A 38 -21.40 -12.10 -5.16
C ALA A 38 -20.13 -12.38 -4.34
N LEU A 39 -20.15 -12.09 -3.04
CA LEU A 39 -19.04 -12.38 -2.12
C LEU A 39 -18.79 -13.88 -1.99
N ALA A 40 -19.85 -14.69 -1.89
CA ALA A 40 -19.74 -16.15 -1.89
C ALA A 40 -19.17 -16.67 -3.21
N ALA A 41 -19.64 -16.14 -4.35
CA ALA A 41 -19.11 -16.51 -5.67
C ALA A 41 -17.64 -16.12 -5.84
N GLY A 42 -17.21 -14.96 -5.31
CA GLY A 42 -15.81 -14.53 -5.32
C GLY A 42 -14.93 -15.37 -4.39
N ALA A 43 -15.42 -15.75 -3.21
CA ALA A 43 -14.70 -16.62 -2.28
C ALA A 43 -14.49 -18.05 -2.84
N CYS A 44 -15.43 -18.52 -3.67
CA CYS A 44 -15.35 -19.80 -4.38
C CYS A 44 -14.78 -19.68 -5.80
N ALA A 45 -14.19 -18.55 -6.18
CA ALA A 45 -13.64 -18.36 -7.51
C ALA A 45 -12.53 -19.38 -7.80
N SER A 46 -12.58 -20.01 -8.97
CA SER A 46 -11.66 -21.07 -9.38
C SER A 46 -10.98 -20.75 -10.70
N VAL A 47 -9.72 -21.17 -10.81
CA VAL A 47 -8.87 -21.11 -12.00
C VAL A 47 -8.35 -22.51 -12.34
N LEU A 48 -9.25 -23.51 -12.32
CA LEU A 48 -8.90 -24.92 -12.52
C LEU A 48 -8.07 -25.17 -13.79
N GLY A 49 -8.41 -24.51 -14.90
CA GLY A 49 -7.65 -24.63 -16.16
C GLY A 49 -6.18 -24.22 -15.99
N LEU A 50 -5.93 -23.09 -15.33
CA LEU A 50 -4.59 -22.59 -15.06
C LEU A 50 -3.77 -23.50 -14.12
N VAL A 51 -4.40 -24.17 -13.15
CA VAL A 51 -3.67 -25.08 -12.24
C VAL A 51 -3.44 -26.47 -12.82
N THR A 52 -4.30 -26.94 -13.73
CA THR A 52 -4.21 -28.28 -14.32
C THR A 52 -3.31 -28.33 -15.55
N GLU A 53 -3.27 -27.25 -16.34
CA GLU A 53 -2.50 -27.19 -17.58
C GLU A 53 -1.24 -26.34 -17.38
N GLN A 54 -0.10 -26.85 -17.85
CA GLN A 54 1.13 -26.05 -17.92
C GLN A 54 1.12 -25.24 -19.22
N ARG A 55 1.30 -23.92 -19.11
CA ARG A 55 1.36 -23.00 -20.25
C ARG A 55 2.81 -22.59 -20.57
N PRO A 56 3.14 -22.37 -21.85
CA PRO A 56 4.50 -22.03 -22.27
C PRO A 56 4.98 -20.66 -21.78
N ASP A 57 4.06 -19.77 -21.43
CA ASP A 57 4.27 -18.39 -21.00
C ASP A 57 4.15 -18.19 -19.48
N GLU A 58 4.06 -19.27 -18.71
CA GLU A 58 4.20 -19.23 -17.24
C GLU A 58 5.60 -18.77 -16.84
N LEU A 59 5.66 -17.79 -15.94
CA LEU A 59 6.93 -17.31 -15.38
C LEU A 59 7.40 -18.18 -14.21
N TYR A 60 6.47 -18.82 -13.50
CA TYR A 60 6.76 -19.67 -12.36
C TYR A 60 5.61 -20.65 -12.11
N ARG A 61 5.96 -21.88 -11.72
CA ARG A 61 4.99 -22.91 -11.35
C ARG A 61 5.51 -23.78 -10.20
N VAL A 62 4.63 -24.06 -9.25
CA VAL A 62 4.76 -25.16 -8.28
C VAL A 62 3.49 -25.99 -8.42
N GLN A 63 3.64 -27.27 -8.75
CA GLN A 63 2.51 -28.16 -8.96
C GLN A 63 2.24 -29.00 -7.72
N ASP A 64 1.02 -28.89 -7.21
CA ASP A 64 0.46 -29.70 -6.11
C ASP A 64 1.45 -29.99 -4.98
N ARG A 65 2.02 -28.94 -4.38
CA ARG A 65 2.84 -29.09 -3.18
C ARG A 65 1.91 -29.16 -1.98
N HIS A 66 1.53 -30.39 -1.63
CA HIS A 66 0.58 -30.73 -0.57
C HIS A 66 -0.76 -29.99 -0.71
N GLY A 67 -1.43 -30.18 -1.86
CA GLY A 67 -2.76 -29.62 -2.12
C GLY A 67 -2.78 -28.17 -2.59
N VAL A 68 -1.62 -27.51 -2.71
CA VAL A 68 -1.50 -26.13 -3.21
C VAL A 68 -0.69 -26.10 -4.50
N THR A 69 -1.29 -25.54 -5.55
CA THR A 69 -0.60 -25.21 -6.81
C THR A 69 -0.41 -23.71 -6.89
N VAL A 70 0.78 -23.27 -7.32
CA VAL A 70 1.09 -21.85 -7.51
C VAL A 70 1.52 -21.60 -8.93
N VAL A 71 0.97 -20.54 -9.53
CA VAL A 71 1.28 -20.13 -10.90
C VAL A 71 1.53 -18.63 -10.92
N ALA A 72 2.55 -18.22 -11.67
CA ALA A 72 2.77 -16.83 -12.05
C ALA A 72 2.65 -16.68 -13.57
N VAL A 73 1.73 -15.84 -14.03
CA VAL A 73 1.42 -15.67 -15.45
C VAL A 73 1.12 -14.21 -15.77
N SER A 74 1.44 -13.78 -16.99
CA SER A 74 1.06 -12.45 -17.47
C SER A 74 -0.47 -12.33 -17.64
N THR A 75 -1.02 -11.12 -17.62
CA THR A 75 -2.44 -10.92 -17.95
C THR A 75 -2.80 -11.48 -19.31
N THR A 76 -1.91 -11.33 -20.30
CA THR A 76 -2.13 -11.88 -21.66
C THR A 76 -2.12 -13.41 -21.71
N GLY A 77 -1.59 -14.07 -20.68
CA GLY A 77 -1.63 -15.53 -20.55
C GLY A 77 -2.86 -16.05 -19.82
N LEU A 78 -3.76 -15.16 -19.35
CA LEU A 78 -5.05 -15.53 -18.76
C LEU A 78 -6.15 -15.50 -19.82
N THR A 79 -7.08 -16.44 -19.72
CA THR A 79 -8.35 -16.34 -20.44
C THR A 79 -9.26 -15.29 -19.76
N ASP A 80 -10.23 -14.74 -20.50
CA ASP A 80 -11.20 -13.79 -19.93
C ASP A 80 -11.95 -14.37 -18.72
N ALA A 81 -12.25 -15.67 -18.74
CA ALA A 81 -12.92 -16.36 -17.64
C ALA A 81 -12.04 -16.44 -16.38
N GLU A 82 -10.74 -16.71 -16.55
CA GLU A 82 -9.77 -16.76 -15.45
C GLU A 82 -9.49 -15.37 -14.88
N LEU A 83 -9.30 -14.37 -15.74
CA LEU A 83 -9.15 -12.99 -15.30
C LEU A 83 -10.39 -12.53 -14.53
N GLY A 84 -11.59 -12.84 -15.03
CA GLY A 84 -12.85 -12.56 -14.33
C GLY A 84 -12.93 -13.26 -12.96
N ALA A 85 -12.43 -14.50 -12.84
CA ALA A 85 -12.38 -15.20 -11.56
C ALA A 85 -11.43 -14.52 -10.57
N VAL A 86 -10.24 -14.10 -11.02
CA VAL A 86 -9.27 -13.35 -10.21
C VAL A 86 -9.87 -12.02 -9.72
N LEU A 87 -10.57 -11.28 -10.58
CA LEU A 87 -11.17 -10.00 -10.21
C LEU A 87 -12.32 -10.15 -9.21
N ARG A 88 -13.13 -11.21 -9.31
CA ARG A 88 -14.15 -11.55 -8.30
C ARG A 88 -13.54 -11.94 -6.96
N PHE A 89 -12.47 -12.75 -6.99
CA PHE A 89 -11.75 -13.16 -5.78
C PHE A 89 -11.19 -11.95 -5.03
N ARG A 90 -10.48 -11.05 -5.73
CA ARG A 90 -9.91 -9.83 -5.14
C ARG A 90 -10.99 -8.94 -4.54
N PHE A 91 -12.07 -8.70 -5.30
CA PHE A 91 -13.21 -7.91 -4.84
C PHE A 91 -13.79 -8.48 -3.55
N ALA A 92 -14.11 -9.77 -3.51
CA ALA A 92 -14.67 -10.41 -2.33
C ALA A 92 -13.73 -10.31 -1.12
N ALA A 93 -12.42 -10.55 -1.32
CA ALA A 93 -11.43 -10.41 -0.28
C ALA A 93 -11.35 -8.97 0.26
N TYR A 94 -11.47 -7.96 -0.62
CA TYR A 94 -11.41 -6.54 -0.25
C TYR A 94 -12.64 -6.00 0.45
N VAL A 95 -13.84 -6.44 0.06
CA VAL A 95 -15.05 -6.12 0.82
C VAL A 95 -14.93 -6.73 2.22
N HIS A 96 -14.48 -7.98 2.33
CA HIS A 96 -14.36 -8.66 3.62
C HIS A 96 -13.39 -7.98 4.60
N VAL A 97 -12.28 -7.42 4.11
CA VAL A 97 -11.30 -6.70 4.97
C VAL A 97 -11.60 -5.21 5.12
N GLY A 98 -12.73 -4.72 4.59
CA GLY A 98 -13.15 -3.32 4.70
C GLY A 98 -12.38 -2.33 3.82
N PHE A 99 -11.67 -2.82 2.80
CA PHE A 99 -10.99 -1.95 1.82
C PHE A 99 -11.96 -1.37 0.80
N ILE A 100 -13.04 -2.12 0.51
CA ILE A 100 -14.17 -1.68 -0.29
C ILE A 100 -15.38 -1.58 0.63
N ASP A 101 -16.13 -0.48 0.50
CA ASP A 101 -17.35 -0.24 1.25
C ASP A 101 -18.47 -1.13 0.68
N SER A 102 -19.04 -1.98 1.52
CA SER A 102 -20.10 -2.92 1.13
C SER A 102 -21.40 -2.22 0.74
N GLU A 103 -21.73 -1.08 1.37
CA GLU A 103 -22.92 -0.29 1.01
C GLU A 103 -22.76 0.33 -0.38
N VAL A 104 -21.57 0.87 -0.66
CA VAL A 104 -21.22 1.40 -1.99
C VAL A 104 -21.26 0.29 -3.03
N ALA A 105 -20.60 -0.83 -2.77
CA ALA A 105 -20.57 -1.97 -3.69
C ALA A 105 -21.98 -2.51 -3.98
N CYS A 106 -22.84 -2.59 -2.95
CA CYS A 106 -24.22 -3.02 -3.13
C CYS A 106 -25.05 -2.01 -3.93
N ARG A 107 -24.94 -0.72 -3.62
CA ARG A 107 -25.68 0.35 -4.32
C ARG A 107 -25.34 0.36 -5.81
N ASP A 108 -24.07 0.16 -6.12
CA ASP A 108 -23.54 0.27 -7.49
C ASP A 108 -23.55 -1.08 -8.23
N GLY A 109 -24.01 -2.16 -7.58
CA GLY A 109 -24.11 -3.49 -8.17
C GLY A 109 -22.75 -4.08 -8.58
N VAL A 110 -21.70 -3.77 -7.81
CA VAL A 110 -20.33 -4.22 -8.11
C VAL A 110 -20.15 -5.65 -7.62
N GLU A 111 -19.77 -6.55 -8.52
CA GLU A 111 -19.53 -7.98 -8.21
C GLU A 111 -18.07 -8.41 -8.41
N ALA A 112 -17.27 -7.56 -9.04
CA ALA A 112 -15.86 -7.78 -9.33
C ALA A 112 -15.12 -6.45 -9.41
N GLU A 113 -13.79 -6.47 -9.27
CA GLU A 113 -13.00 -5.27 -9.59
C GLU A 113 -13.11 -4.94 -11.10
N PRO A 114 -13.07 -3.66 -11.48
CA PRO A 114 -13.11 -3.24 -12.88
C PRO A 114 -11.94 -3.83 -13.68
N THR A 115 -12.15 -4.20 -14.95
CA THR A 115 -11.09 -4.79 -15.78
C THR A 115 -10.04 -3.80 -16.24
N ASP A 116 -10.33 -2.50 -16.23
CA ASP A 116 -9.42 -1.43 -16.63
C ASP A 116 -8.32 -1.14 -15.59
N VAL A 117 -8.41 -1.75 -14.40
CA VAL A 117 -7.35 -1.72 -13.37
C VAL A 117 -6.24 -2.75 -13.63
N VAL A 118 -6.33 -3.54 -14.71
CA VAL A 118 -5.34 -4.56 -15.08
C VAL A 118 -4.70 -4.17 -16.41
N ALA A 119 -3.38 -4.14 -16.46
CA ALA A 119 -2.63 -3.90 -17.69
C ALA A 119 -2.15 -5.22 -18.30
N PRO A 120 -2.03 -5.33 -19.65
CA PRO A 120 -1.59 -6.56 -20.30
C PRO A 120 -0.25 -7.14 -19.80
N GLY A 121 0.63 -6.28 -19.28
CA GLY A 121 1.95 -6.66 -18.76
C GLY A 121 1.98 -6.99 -17.28
N ASP A 122 0.84 -6.99 -16.58
CA ASP A 122 0.81 -7.36 -15.16
C ASP A 122 1.13 -8.85 -15.02
N VAL A 123 1.84 -9.20 -13.96
CA VAL A 123 2.11 -10.59 -13.60
C VAL A 123 1.25 -10.97 -12.41
N HIS A 124 0.29 -11.85 -12.65
CA HIS A 124 -0.61 -12.41 -11.66
C HIS A 124 0.07 -13.61 -11.00
N ILE A 125 0.20 -13.58 -9.68
CA ILE A 125 0.72 -14.69 -8.89
C ILE A 125 -0.41 -15.18 -8.01
N LEU A 126 -0.79 -16.44 -8.20
CA LEU A 126 -1.89 -17.06 -7.49
C LEU A 126 -1.48 -18.40 -6.92
N ALA A 127 -1.95 -18.66 -5.72
CA ALA A 127 -1.93 -19.97 -5.09
C ALA A 127 -3.36 -20.46 -4.98
N ALA A 128 -3.62 -21.67 -5.47
CA ALA A 128 -4.94 -22.26 -5.56
C ALA A 128 -4.92 -23.71 -5.08
N GLU A 129 -6.07 -24.20 -4.62
CA GLU A 129 -6.24 -25.60 -4.26
C GLU A 129 -6.05 -26.47 -5.50
N ALA A 130 -5.14 -27.45 -5.42
CA ALA A 130 -4.73 -28.26 -6.57
C ALA A 130 -5.90 -29.06 -7.18
N ALA A 131 -6.82 -29.53 -6.35
CA ALA A 131 -7.94 -30.38 -6.78
C ALA A 131 -9.08 -29.60 -7.45
N THR A 132 -9.39 -28.39 -6.96
CA THR A 132 -10.58 -27.63 -7.37
C THR A 132 -10.24 -26.37 -8.16
N GLY A 133 -9.00 -25.91 -8.10
CA GLY A 133 -8.56 -24.62 -8.64
C GLY A 133 -9.06 -23.42 -7.83
N GLN A 134 -9.72 -23.61 -6.68
CA GLN A 134 -10.19 -22.49 -5.85
C GLN A 134 -9.00 -21.62 -5.44
N ILE A 135 -9.11 -20.30 -5.66
CA ILE A 135 -8.04 -19.35 -5.34
C ILE A 135 -7.95 -19.21 -3.81
N LEU A 136 -6.76 -19.43 -3.27
CA LEU A 136 -6.46 -19.37 -1.83
C LEU A 136 -5.68 -18.10 -1.46
N ALA A 137 -4.78 -17.65 -2.34
CA ALA A 137 -4.05 -16.39 -2.19
C ALA A 137 -3.68 -15.82 -3.55
N TYR A 138 -3.50 -14.49 -3.59
CA TYR A 138 -3.19 -13.75 -4.81
C TYR A 138 -2.32 -12.53 -4.50
N THR A 139 -1.40 -12.21 -5.41
CA THR A 139 -0.72 -10.91 -5.49
C THR A 139 -0.46 -10.57 -6.96
N VAL A 140 -0.11 -9.32 -7.23
CA VAL A 140 0.24 -8.87 -8.58
C VAL A 140 1.54 -8.07 -8.57
N ILE A 141 2.35 -8.27 -9.61
CA ILE A 141 3.42 -7.35 -10.00
C ILE A 141 2.88 -6.55 -11.18
N GLU A 142 2.48 -5.31 -10.93
CA GLU A 142 1.87 -4.44 -11.93
C GLU A 142 2.91 -3.95 -12.93
N ALA A 143 2.54 -3.93 -14.21
CA ALA A 143 3.32 -3.37 -15.30
C ALA A 143 3.73 -1.92 -14.97
N PRO A 144 4.88 -1.46 -15.47
CA PRO A 144 5.27 -0.08 -15.25
C PRO A 144 4.29 0.81 -16.03
N PRO A 145 4.00 2.03 -15.53
CA PRO A 145 3.26 2.98 -16.32
C PRO A 145 4.03 3.28 -17.63
N CYS A 146 3.30 3.45 -18.73
CA CYS A 146 3.90 3.72 -20.03
C CYS A 146 4.74 5.01 -19.97
N ALA A 147 6.00 4.93 -20.38
CA ALA A 147 6.91 6.06 -20.38
C ALA A 147 7.91 5.96 -21.54
N PRO A 148 8.33 7.09 -22.14
CA PRO A 148 9.39 7.09 -23.13
C PRO A 148 10.68 6.45 -22.60
N THR A 149 11.44 5.77 -23.47
CA THR A 149 12.73 5.18 -23.13
C THR A 149 13.66 6.21 -22.47
N GLY A 150 14.33 5.83 -21.38
CA GLY A 150 15.20 6.71 -20.62
C GLY A 150 14.49 7.62 -19.61
N THR A 151 13.15 7.60 -19.55
CA THR A 151 12.41 8.31 -18.48
C THR A 151 12.77 7.73 -17.12
N ARG A 152 13.15 8.60 -16.19
CA ARG A 152 13.53 8.25 -14.82
C ARG A 152 12.44 8.55 -13.82
N MET A 153 12.48 7.89 -12.67
CA MET A 153 11.52 8.08 -11.57
C MET A 153 11.42 9.55 -11.10
N ARG A 154 12.52 10.32 -11.15
CA ARG A 154 12.56 11.74 -10.78
C ARG A 154 11.87 12.70 -11.74
N HIS A 155 11.56 12.30 -12.98
CA HIS A 155 10.93 13.19 -13.95
C HIS A 155 9.50 13.52 -13.51
N THR A 156 9.12 14.79 -13.53
CA THR A 156 7.84 15.27 -12.97
C THR A 156 6.63 15.08 -13.90
N GLY A 157 6.85 14.79 -15.18
CA GLY A 157 5.80 14.63 -16.18
C GLY A 157 5.53 13.20 -16.63
N ARG A 158 6.13 12.20 -15.97
CA ARG A 158 5.84 10.79 -16.26
C ARG A 158 4.48 10.39 -15.70
N ALA A 159 3.89 9.32 -16.24
CA ALA A 159 2.76 8.67 -15.61
C ALA A 159 3.16 8.14 -14.22
N LEU A 160 2.21 8.21 -13.30
CA LEU A 160 2.40 7.88 -11.89
C LEU A 160 2.12 6.40 -11.65
N PHE A 161 2.77 5.84 -10.64
CA PHE A 161 2.39 4.54 -10.09
C PHE A 161 1.10 4.70 -9.26
N PRO A 162 0.26 3.66 -9.12
CA PRO A 162 -0.92 3.70 -8.24
C PRO A 162 -0.65 4.27 -6.85
N VAL A 163 0.44 3.86 -6.19
CA VAL A 163 0.84 4.41 -4.89
C VAL A 163 1.10 5.92 -4.91
N GLU A 164 1.61 6.47 -6.02
CA GLU A 164 1.86 7.91 -6.17
C GLU A 164 0.60 8.71 -6.44
N HIS A 165 -0.45 8.10 -7.01
CA HIS A 165 -1.75 8.76 -7.12
C HIS A 165 -2.32 9.07 -5.73
N VAL A 166 -2.10 8.17 -4.77
CA VAL A 166 -2.58 8.28 -3.39
C VAL A 166 -1.68 9.15 -2.53
N HIS A 167 -0.38 8.88 -2.51
CA HIS A 167 0.57 9.53 -1.60
C HIS A 167 1.25 10.78 -2.19
N GLY A 168 0.98 11.08 -3.46
CA GLY A 168 1.50 12.24 -4.18
C GLY A 168 2.75 11.94 -5.00
N ALA A 169 2.85 12.59 -6.15
CA ALA A 169 4.00 12.47 -7.05
C ALA A 169 5.31 12.83 -6.34
N GLY A 170 6.35 12.01 -6.58
CA GLY A 170 7.67 12.22 -6.00
C GLY A 170 7.77 11.83 -4.52
N VAL A 171 6.87 10.98 -4.03
CA VAL A 171 6.94 10.37 -2.70
C VAL A 171 8.27 9.66 -2.46
N TYR A 172 8.82 9.04 -3.51
CA TYR A 172 10.10 8.32 -3.48
C TYR A 172 11.34 9.19 -3.71
N ARG A 173 11.19 10.50 -3.92
CA ARG A 173 12.28 11.39 -4.36
C ARG A 173 13.46 11.47 -3.39
N ARG A 174 13.23 11.15 -2.11
CA ARG A 174 14.25 11.17 -1.06
C ARG A 174 15.03 9.87 -0.91
N LEU A 175 14.56 8.78 -1.52
CA LEU A 175 15.29 7.53 -1.46
C LEU A 175 16.57 7.64 -2.29
N PRO A 176 17.70 7.08 -1.84
CA PRO A 176 18.88 6.96 -2.67
C PRO A 176 18.56 6.01 -3.82
N ILE A 177 19.21 6.21 -4.98
CA ILE A 177 19.12 5.34 -6.17
C ILE A 177 17.75 5.38 -6.88
N LEU A 178 16.63 5.10 -6.19
CA LEU A 178 15.31 4.93 -6.79
C LEU A 178 14.89 6.10 -7.72
N PRO A 179 15.08 7.39 -7.37
CA PRO A 179 14.74 8.51 -8.25
C PRO A 179 15.49 8.49 -9.60
N ASP A 180 16.64 7.83 -9.66
CA ASP A 180 17.48 7.73 -10.85
C ASP A 180 17.24 6.46 -11.68
N LEU A 181 16.47 5.51 -11.16
CA LEU A 181 16.08 4.32 -11.91
C LEU A 181 15.14 4.67 -13.06
N ALA A 182 15.23 3.89 -14.14
CA ALA A 182 14.32 4.00 -15.27
C ALA A 182 12.92 3.53 -14.86
N VAL A 183 11.88 4.27 -15.23
CA VAL A 183 10.48 3.93 -14.90
C VAL A 183 10.14 2.52 -15.40
N ALA A 184 10.61 2.15 -16.58
CA ALA A 184 10.39 0.83 -17.17
C ALA A 184 10.99 -0.34 -16.36
N LYS A 185 11.93 -0.06 -15.42
CA LYS A 185 12.56 -1.03 -14.52
C LYS A 185 12.00 -0.97 -13.08
N VAL A 186 10.98 -0.17 -12.84
CA VAL A 186 10.26 -0.14 -11.56
C VAL A 186 8.87 -0.76 -11.76
N ARG A 187 8.45 -1.60 -10.83
CA ARG A 187 7.11 -2.22 -10.82
C ARG A 187 6.42 -1.89 -9.51
N GLU A 188 5.09 -1.90 -9.51
CA GLU A 188 4.34 -1.88 -8.26
C GLU A 188 3.98 -3.31 -7.86
N VAL A 189 4.13 -3.66 -6.58
CA VAL A 189 3.54 -4.89 -6.03
C VAL A 189 2.38 -4.51 -5.15
N GLY A 190 1.24 -5.12 -5.41
CA GLY A 190 0.00 -4.79 -4.73
C GLY A 190 -0.92 -6.00 -4.66
N ARG A 191 -2.13 -5.73 -4.16
CA ARG A 191 -3.22 -6.70 -4.16
C ARG A 191 -2.92 -8.02 -3.46
N PHE A 192 -2.04 -8.00 -2.44
CA PHE A 192 -1.77 -9.20 -1.66
C PHE A 192 -2.97 -9.54 -0.76
N VAL A 193 -3.76 -10.53 -1.17
CA VAL A 193 -4.97 -10.96 -0.49
C VAL A 193 -5.03 -12.48 -0.40
N ARG A 194 -5.84 -12.97 0.54
CA ARG A 194 -6.09 -14.39 0.76
C ARG A 194 -7.58 -14.68 0.81
N SER A 195 -7.93 -15.95 0.62
CA SER A 195 -9.30 -16.40 0.76
C SER A 195 -9.83 -16.09 2.16
N GLN A 196 -11.06 -15.60 2.18
CA GLN A 196 -11.87 -15.33 3.37
C GLN A 196 -13.03 -16.32 3.49
N ASP A 197 -13.04 -17.36 2.65
CA ASP A 197 -13.99 -18.46 2.74
C ASP A 197 -13.82 -19.17 4.10
N PRO A 198 -14.84 -19.17 4.98
CA PRO A 198 -14.75 -19.83 6.28
C PRO A 198 -14.67 -21.36 6.16
N THR A 199 -15.02 -21.92 4.99
CA THR A 199 -14.97 -23.36 4.72
C THR A 199 -13.62 -23.82 4.19
N ALA A 200 -12.78 -22.90 3.69
CA ALA A 200 -11.45 -23.23 3.20
C ALA A 200 -10.54 -23.73 4.35
N PRO A 201 -9.79 -24.83 4.16
CA PRO A 201 -8.89 -25.33 5.20
C PRO A 201 -7.83 -24.28 5.58
N ARG A 202 -7.80 -23.89 6.86
CA ARG A 202 -6.88 -22.84 7.37
C ARG A 202 -5.42 -23.13 7.05
N VAL A 203 -5.02 -24.40 7.09
CA VAL A 203 -3.66 -24.85 6.76
C VAL A 203 -3.33 -24.54 5.31
N SER A 204 -4.22 -24.85 4.37
CA SER A 204 -4.05 -24.58 2.94
C SER A 204 -3.97 -23.09 2.65
N VAL A 205 -4.81 -22.27 3.28
CA VAL A 205 -4.78 -20.80 3.12
C VAL A 205 -3.46 -20.23 3.64
N ALA A 206 -3.02 -20.62 4.84
CA ALA A 206 -1.74 -20.15 5.41
C ALA A 206 -0.55 -20.55 4.52
N ARG A 207 -0.56 -21.78 4.02
CA ARG A 207 0.45 -22.29 3.08
C ARG A 207 0.44 -21.51 1.76
N ALA A 208 -0.74 -21.27 1.19
CA ALA A 208 -0.92 -20.51 -0.05
C ALA A 208 -0.37 -19.09 0.04
N VAL A 209 -0.54 -18.41 1.17
CA VAL A 209 0.03 -17.07 1.43
C VAL A 209 1.57 -17.13 1.36
N VAL A 210 2.19 -18.10 2.01
CA VAL A 210 3.66 -18.25 2.01
C VAL A 210 4.17 -18.67 0.62
N GLU A 211 3.51 -19.63 -0.04
CA GLU A 211 3.86 -20.05 -1.41
C GLU A 211 3.75 -18.89 -2.42
N THR A 212 2.76 -18.01 -2.25
CA THR A 212 2.64 -16.78 -3.05
C THR A 212 3.84 -15.84 -2.83
N GLY A 213 4.31 -15.70 -1.58
CA GLY A 213 5.54 -14.96 -1.27
C GLY A 213 6.81 -15.58 -1.87
N VAL A 214 6.92 -16.91 -1.85
CA VAL A 214 7.99 -17.65 -2.53
C VAL A 214 7.96 -17.38 -4.03
N ALA A 215 6.79 -17.50 -4.67
CA ALA A 215 6.63 -17.23 -6.09
C ALA A 215 6.97 -15.79 -6.45
N LEU A 216 6.52 -14.81 -5.66
CA LEU A 216 6.89 -13.40 -5.85
C LEU A 216 8.41 -13.23 -5.84
N PHE A 217 9.11 -13.81 -4.86
CA PHE A 217 10.57 -13.76 -4.79
C PHE A 217 11.22 -14.41 -6.03
N ARG A 218 10.77 -15.62 -6.40
CA ARG A 218 11.32 -16.40 -7.52
C ARG A 218 11.12 -15.70 -8.86
N VAL A 219 9.95 -15.10 -9.07
CA VAL A 219 9.64 -14.32 -10.28
C VAL A 219 10.55 -13.08 -10.37
N MET A 220 10.66 -12.30 -9.29
CA MET A 220 11.48 -11.08 -9.27
C MET A 220 12.98 -11.37 -9.45
N THR A 221 13.49 -12.43 -8.82
CA THR A 221 14.92 -12.76 -8.86
C THR A 221 15.32 -13.74 -9.98
N GLY A 222 14.33 -14.23 -10.73
CA GLY A 222 14.50 -15.17 -11.84
C GLY A 222 14.05 -14.56 -13.17
N PRO A 223 12.87 -14.89 -13.71
CA PRO A 223 12.39 -14.41 -15.01
C PRO A 223 12.46 -12.89 -15.17
N LEU A 224 12.13 -12.11 -14.14
CA LEU A 224 12.10 -10.65 -14.20
C LEU A 224 13.40 -9.98 -13.76
N ARG A 225 14.46 -10.75 -13.44
CA ARG A 225 15.69 -10.23 -12.79
C ARG A 225 16.41 -9.13 -13.58
N LEU A 226 16.25 -9.14 -14.91
CA LEU A 226 16.86 -8.13 -15.77
C LEU A 226 15.90 -6.98 -16.08
N ASP A 227 14.61 -7.13 -15.78
CA ASP A 227 13.54 -6.20 -16.14
C ASP A 227 13.01 -5.38 -14.98
N VAL A 228 13.35 -5.76 -13.75
CA VAL A 228 12.89 -5.09 -12.53
C VAL A 228 14.09 -4.84 -11.62
N ASP A 229 14.44 -3.57 -11.47
CA ASP A 229 15.48 -3.11 -10.54
C ASP A 229 14.88 -2.80 -9.16
N ALA A 230 13.62 -2.35 -9.12
CA ALA A 230 12.94 -1.97 -7.88
C ALA A 230 11.45 -2.27 -7.92
N VAL A 231 10.91 -2.48 -6.71
CA VAL A 231 9.47 -2.60 -6.46
C VAL A 231 9.04 -1.48 -5.54
N VAL A 232 7.89 -0.88 -5.85
CA VAL A 232 7.20 0.11 -5.03
C VAL A 232 5.78 -0.39 -4.69
N GLY A 233 5.08 0.33 -3.83
CA GLY A 233 3.69 0.05 -3.46
C GLY A 233 3.35 0.71 -2.13
N ASP A 234 2.15 0.45 -1.62
CA ASP A 234 1.74 0.81 -0.26
C ASP A 234 1.43 -0.43 0.58
N LEU A 235 1.65 -0.34 1.89
CA LEU A 235 1.40 -1.45 2.81
C LEU A 235 0.94 -0.97 4.18
N GLU A 236 0.19 -1.82 4.87
CA GLU A 236 -0.05 -1.70 6.30
C GLU A 236 1.13 -2.38 7.04
N GLU A 237 1.87 -1.64 7.86
CA GLU A 237 3.05 -2.19 8.53
C GLU A 237 2.74 -3.35 9.48
N LYS A 238 1.56 -3.33 10.12
CA LYS A 238 1.14 -4.37 11.06
C LYS A 238 0.64 -5.65 10.38
N VAL A 239 0.52 -5.63 9.05
CA VAL A 239 -0.09 -6.70 8.24
C VAL A 239 0.88 -7.12 7.15
N ALA A 240 1.02 -6.30 6.12
CA ALA A 240 1.74 -6.67 4.90
C ALA A 240 3.27 -6.60 5.07
N LYS A 241 3.80 -5.68 5.88
CA LYS A 241 5.25 -5.62 6.15
C LYS A 241 5.77 -6.88 6.87
N ASN A 242 4.96 -7.49 7.73
CA ASN A 242 5.33 -8.74 8.40
C ASN A 242 5.68 -9.86 7.41
N ASN A 243 5.04 -9.88 6.23
CA ASN A 243 5.38 -10.84 5.19
C ASN A 243 6.77 -10.55 4.60
N LEU A 244 7.08 -9.29 4.30
CA LEU A 244 8.42 -8.90 3.84
C LEU A 244 9.48 -9.25 4.90
N ASP A 245 9.20 -8.95 6.16
CA ASP A 245 10.08 -9.26 7.28
C ASP A 245 10.25 -10.78 7.46
N PHE A 246 9.19 -11.57 7.29
CA PHE A 246 9.26 -13.03 7.34
C PHE A 246 10.21 -13.61 6.29
N PHE A 247 10.26 -13.03 5.09
CA PHE A 247 11.19 -13.41 4.04
C PHE A 247 12.57 -12.74 4.16
N HIS A 248 12.82 -11.96 5.22
CA HIS A 248 14.01 -11.12 5.40
C HIS A 248 14.24 -10.17 4.20
N VAL A 249 13.17 -9.74 3.52
CA VAL A 249 13.26 -8.82 2.38
C VAL A 249 13.60 -7.41 2.88
N PRO A 250 14.77 -6.85 2.48
CA PRO A 250 15.14 -5.51 2.90
C PRO A 250 14.21 -4.49 2.23
N SER A 251 13.46 -3.74 3.03
CA SER A 251 12.48 -2.75 2.56
C SER A 251 12.62 -1.43 3.31
N VAL A 252 12.20 -0.34 2.67
CA VAL A 252 12.04 0.97 3.31
C VAL A 252 10.57 1.35 3.30
N VAL A 253 10.06 1.83 4.44
CA VAL A 253 8.71 2.38 4.58
C VAL A 253 8.81 3.90 4.77
N LEU A 254 7.94 4.64 4.10
CA LEU A 254 7.92 6.10 4.06
C LEU A 254 6.74 6.68 4.86
N HIS A 255 6.98 7.01 6.12
CA HIS A 255 5.93 7.52 7.02
C HIS A 255 5.54 8.98 6.81
N ASP A 256 6.32 9.74 6.04
CA ASP A 256 6.15 11.19 5.89
C ASP A 256 5.20 11.58 4.75
N THR A 257 4.04 10.92 4.64
CA THR A 257 3.13 11.06 3.49
C THR A 257 1.68 11.11 3.90
N VAL A 258 0.86 11.96 3.27
CA VAL A 258 -0.58 12.02 3.56
C VAL A 258 -1.34 11.31 2.44
N PRO A 259 -1.90 10.10 2.67
CA PRO A 259 -2.70 9.44 1.65
C PRO A 259 -3.99 10.22 1.41
N PHE A 260 -4.30 10.42 0.14
CA PHE A 260 -5.56 11.00 -0.32
C PHE A 260 -6.10 10.19 -1.50
N SER A 261 -7.38 9.83 -1.41
CA SER A 261 -8.14 9.24 -2.51
C SER A 261 -9.42 10.04 -2.71
N SER A 262 -9.96 10.05 -3.92
CA SER A 262 -11.31 10.57 -4.16
C SER A 262 -12.31 9.76 -3.32
N THR A 263 -13.33 10.42 -2.76
CA THR A 263 -14.43 9.74 -2.05
C THR A 263 -15.18 8.77 -2.94
N ASP A 264 -15.17 8.99 -4.25
CA ASP A 264 -15.83 8.14 -5.25
C ASP A 264 -14.96 6.94 -5.67
N ALA A 265 -13.69 6.90 -5.26
CA ALA A 265 -12.84 5.76 -5.57
C ALA A 265 -13.23 4.55 -4.72
N TYR A 266 -13.35 3.38 -5.35
CA TYR A 266 -13.80 2.15 -4.67
C TYR A 266 -12.89 1.71 -3.50
N LEU A 267 -11.61 2.09 -3.50
CA LEU A 267 -10.66 1.85 -2.40
C LEU A 267 -10.53 3.03 -1.41
N SER A 268 -11.36 4.05 -1.50
CA SER A 268 -11.37 5.16 -0.54
C SER A 268 -11.42 4.70 0.94
N PRO A 269 -12.24 3.68 1.32
CA PRO A 269 -12.30 3.19 2.70
C PRO A 269 -10.95 2.69 3.23
N ARG A 270 -10.16 2.01 2.39
CA ARG A 270 -8.78 1.59 2.72
C ARG A 270 -7.97 2.78 3.25
N TYR A 271 -7.95 3.88 2.51
CA TYR A 271 -7.14 5.06 2.88
C TYR A 271 -7.75 5.88 4.02
N GLN A 272 -9.06 5.75 4.24
CA GLN A 272 -9.77 6.43 5.32
C GLN A 272 -9.53 5.76 6.67
N HIS A 273 -9.57 4.43 6.70
CA HIS A 273 -9.64 3.64 7.94
C HIS A 273 -8.35 2.88 8.27
N HIS A 274 -7.45 2.69 7.29
CA HIS A 274 -6.21 1.94 7.48
C HIS A 274 -4.98 2.83 7.46
N GLU A 275 -3.98 2.42 8.25
CA GLU A 275 -2.67 3.04 8.26
C GLU A 275 -1.79 2.42 7.19
N VAL A 276 -1.82 3.01 5.99
CA VAL A 276 -1.01 2.57 4.85
C VAL A 276 0.12 3.55 4.59
N HIS A 277 1.29 3.00 4.32
CA HIS A 277 2.51 3.76 4.03
C HIS A 277 3.13 3.26 2.74
N PRO A 278 3.68 4.16 1.90
CA PRO A 278 4.46 3.76 0.74
C PRO A 278 5.69 3.00 1.19
N PHE A 279 6.05 1.97 0.44
CA PHE A 279 7.29 1.24 0.62
C PHE A 279 8.06 1.13 -0.69
N ALA A 280 9.33 0.77 -0.57
CA ALA A 280 10.19 0.42 -1.69
C ALA A 280 11.12 -0.74 -1.32
N VAL A 281 11.39 -1.59 -2.30
CA VAL A 281 12.33 -2.71 -2.22
C VAL A 281 13.27 -2.63 -3.42
N PHE A 282 14.57 -2.71 -3.17
CA PHE A 282 15.56 -2.82 -4.25
C PHE A 282 15.78 -4.30 -4.56
N VAL A 283 15.54 -4.72 -5.81
CA VAL A 283 15.55 -6.15 -6.17
C VAL A 283 16.92 -6.78 -5.96
N SER A 284 18.01 -6.02 -6.12
CA SER A 284 19.36 -6.53 -5.81
C SER A 284 19.52 -6.90 -4.33
N ASP A 285 18.89 -6.17 -3.41
CA ASP A 285 18.93 -6.47 -1.97
C ASP A 285 18.21 -7.78 -1.65
N VAL A 286 17.15 -8.11 -2.40
CA VAL A 286 16.36 -9.34 -2.24
C VAL A 286 17.25 -10.58 -2.37
N THR A 287 18.31 -10.52 -3.19
CA THR A 287 19.25 -11.65 -3.33
C THR A 287 19.96 -12.05 -2.03
N SER A 288 20.09 -11.11 -1.08
CA SER A 288 20.66 -11.39 0.25
C SER A 288 19.77 -12.31 1.11
N ALA A 289 18.48 -12.40 0.78
CA ALA A 289 17.50 -13.23 1.46
C ALA A 289 17.34 -14.64 0.85
N ARG A 290 18.22 -15.05 -0.08
CA ARG A 290 18.14 -16.38 -0.72
C ARG A 290 18.21 -17.55 0.26
N SER A 291 19.06 -17.47 1.29
CA SER A 291 19.15 -18.53 2.29
C SER A 291 17.84 -18.68 3.07
N ARG A 292 17.20 -17.54 3.39
CA ARG A 292 15.90 -17.50 4.04
C ARG A 292 14.82 -18.11 3.14
N LEU A 293 14.80 -17.76 1.86
CA LEU A 293 13.89 -18.38 0.89
C LEU A 293 14.05 -19.91 0.84
N SER A 294 15.27 -20.42 0.76
CA SER A 294 15.50 -21.87 0.73
C SER A 294 15.03 -22.57 2.01
N ALA A 295 15.17 -21.93 3.17
CA ALA A 295 14.64 -22.46 4.42
C ALA A 295 13.10 -22.51 4.41
N VAL A 296 12.45 -21.47 3.88
CA VAL A 296 10.99 -21.42 3.72
C VAL A 296 10.50 -22.50 2.75
N GLU A 297 11.14 -22.66 1.60
CA GLU A 297 10.81 -23.72 0.64
C GLU A 297 10.98 -25.11 1.26
N HIS A 298 12.06 -25.35 2.00
CA HIS A 298 12.26 -26.63 2.70
C HIS A 298 11.20 -26.89 3.78
N ALA A 299 10.74 -25.85 4.48
CA ALA A 299 9.62 -25.95 5.39
C ALA A 299 8.33 -26.30 4.65
N LEU A 300 8.08 -25.68 3.49
CA LEU A 300 6.92 -25.97 2.65
C LEU A 300 6.96 -27.39 2.06
N GLU A 301 8.13 -27.99 1.79
CA GLU A 301 8.18 -29.39 1.34
C GLU A 301 7.64 -30.40 2.39
N ARG A 302 7.47 -29.98 3.65
CA ARG A 302 6.87 -30.82 4.70
C ARG A 302 5.33 -30.90 4.55
N PRO A 303 4.71 -31.98 5.04
CA PRO A 303 3.25 -32.10 5.04
C PRO A 303 2.61 -31.16 6.08
N ASP A 304 1.50 -30.53 5.71
CA ASP A 304 0.52 -29.87 6.58
C ASP A 304 1.06 -29.24 7.89
N ALA A 305 0.79 -29.88 9.02
CA ALA A 305 1.11 -29.37 10.35
C ALA A 305 2.62 -29.23 10.59
N GLU A 306 3.44 -30.09 9.99
CA GLU A 306 4.90 -30.01 10.09
C GLU A 306 5.44 -28.81 9.31
N ALA A 307 4.85 -28.51 8.14
CA ALA A 307 5.18 -27.29 7.41
C ALA A 307 4.83 -26.06 8.22
N LEU A 308 3.62 -26.00 8.80
CA LEU A 308 3.25 -24.89 9.66
C LEU A 308 4.20 -24.76 10.85
N SER A 309 4.52 -25.84 11.57
CA SER A 309 5.51 -25.80 12.66
C SER A 309 6.87 -25.26 12.21
N ALA A 310 7.37 -25.71 11.07
CA ALA A 310 8.65 -25.24 10.54
C ALA A 310 8.60 -23.75 10.15
N LEU A 311 7.53 -23.30 9.50
CA LEU A 311 7.32 -21.89 9.15
C LEU A 311 7.22 -21.00 10.39
N ARG A 312 6.66 -21.52 11.48
CA ARG A 312 6.57 -20.83 12.79
C ARG A 312 7.93 -20.57 13.40
N GLU A 313 8.75 -21.61 13.44
CA GLU A 313 10.12 -21.55 13.93
C GLU A 313 10.92 -20.51 13.14
N LEU A 314 10.74 -20.50 11.81
CA LEU A 314 11.33 -19.48 10.96
C LEU A 314 10.83 -18.08 11.31
N GLY A 315 9.54 -17.88 11.58
CA GLY A 315 8.97 -16.57 11.93
C GLY A 315 9.56 -15.93 13.19
N ASN A 316 10.10 -16.74 14.10
CA ASN A 316 10.75 -16.25 15.33
C ASN A 316 12.17 -15.69 15.09
N ASP A 317 12.77 -15.96 13.93
CA ASP A 317 14.08 -15.44 13.56
C ASP A 317 13.97 -14.04 12.93
N THR A 318 14.16 -13.02 13.75
CA THR A 318 14.22 -11.63 13.32
C THR A 318 15.66 -11.24 12.97
N SER A 319 15.96 -11.11 11.68
CA SER A 319 17.23 -10.57 11.20
C SER A 319 16.96 -9.32 10.38
N PRO A 320 16.94 -8.11 10.99
CA PRO A 320 16.71 -6.88 10.25
C PRO A 320 17.84 -6.69 9.24
N ARG A 321 17.47 -6.63 7.96
CA ARG A 321 18.38 -6.30 6.87
C ARG A 321 18.15 -4.86 6.45
N LEU A 322 19.25 -4.12 6.31
CA LEU A 322 19.18 -2.75 5.81
C LEU A 322 18.98 -2.79 4.30
N SER A 323 18.03 -2.00 3.81
CA SER A 323 17.88 -1.78 2.37
C SER A 323 18.93 -0.80 1.88
N SER A 324 19.40 -0.98 0.66
CA SER A 324 20.16 0.00 -0.12
C SER A 324 19.35 1.28 -0.39
N PHE A 325 18.03 1.24 -0.26
CA PHE A 325 17.17 2.43 -0.27
C PHE A 325 17.10 3.14 1.09
N GLN A 326 17.72 2.64 2.15
CA GLN A 326 17.70 3.30 3.45
C GLN A 326 18.31 4.72 3.29
N PRO A 327 17.54 5.79 3.54
CA PRO A 327 18.10 7.13 3.49
C PRO A 327 19.11 7.31 4.61
N ASP A 328 20.08 8.21 4.42
CA ASP A 328 20.99 8.64 5.50
C ASP A 328 20.18 8.99 6.75
N PRO A 329 20.68 8.66 7.97
CA PRO A 329 19.98 8.91 9.22
C PRO A 329 19.79 10.42 9.43
N ARG A 330 18.67 10.94 8.93
CA ARG A 330 18.17 12.28 9.20
C ARG A 330 17.27 12.21 10.43
N PRO A 331 17.12 13.32 11.18
CA PRO A 331 16.13 13.38 12.24
C PRO A 331 14.76 13.03 11.66
N GLN A 332 14.25 11.87 12.07
CA GLN A 332 12.92 11.43 11.68
C GLN A 332 11.92 12.40 12.28
N HIS A 333 11.05 12.95 11.43
CA HIS A 333 9.89 13.63 11.96
C HIS A 333 9.01 12.59 12.66
N PRO A 334 8.38 12.92 13.80
CA PRO A 334 7.45 11.99 14.41
C PRO A 334 6.37 11.63 13.38
N ALA A 335 6.18 10.32 13.17
CA ALA A 335 5.13 9.81 12.31
C ALA A 335 3.82 10.46 12.72
N THR A 336 3.21 11.19 11.78
CA THR A 336 1.91 11.79 12.02
C THR A 336 0.87 10.80 11.55
N THR A 337 -0.03 10.41 12.43
CA THR A 337 -1.16 9.58 12.01
C THR A 337 -2.24 10.47 11.40
N TRP A 338 -2.74 10.06 10.25
CA TRP A 338 -3.84 10.71 9.53
C TRP A 338 -5.17 10.01 9.79
N ILE A 339 -5.15 8.86 10.49
CA ILE A 339 -6.34 8.06 10.78
C ILE A 339 -7.37 8.95 11.50
N GLY A 340 -8.62 8.87 11.06
CA GLY A 340 -9.70 9.71 11.57
C GLY A 340 -9.76 11.13 10.98
N THR A 341 -8.76 11.56 10.20
CA THR A 341 -8.88 12.77 9.39
C THR A 341 -9.70 12.46 8.14
N PRO A 342 -10.83 13.16 7.88
CA PRO A 342 -11.65 12.95 6.68
C PRO A 342 -10.91 13.24 5.37
N MET A 343 -11.24 12.51 4.29
CA MET A 343 -10.61 12.68 2.97
C MET A 343 -10.72 14.11 2.43
N GLU A 344 -11.81 14.83 2.71
CA GLU A 344 -12.00 16.20 2.27
C GLU A 344 -10.99 17.16 2.92
N VAL A 345 -10.60 16.90 4.18
CA VAL A 345 -9.55 17.66 4.85
C VAL A 345 -8.19 17.37 4.20
N ARG A 346 -7.90 16.10 3.92
CA ARG A 346 -6.65 15.68 3.25
C ARG A 346 -6.55 16.24 1.82
N GLY A 347 -7.67 16.28 1.11
CA GLY A 347 -7.79 16.92 -0.21
C GLY A 347 -7.43 18.40 -0.16
N ARG A 348 -7.94 19.14 0.83
CA ARG A 348 -7.56 20.55 1.05
C ARG A 348 -6.07 20.72 1.35
N TRP A 349 -5.45 19.80 2.11
CA TRP A 349 -4.00 19.86 2.32
C TRP A 349 -3.21 19.61 1.03
N ARG A 350 -3.70 18.76 0.15
CA ARG A 350 -3.09 18.52 -1.18
C ARG A 350 -3.20 19.77 -2.06
N GLU A 351 -4.36 20.42 -2.10
CA GLU A 351 -4.56 21.69 -2.79
C GLU A 351 -3.64 22.80 -2.25
N ASP A 352 -3.55 22.93 -0.92
CA ASP A 352 -2.66 23.87 -0.26
C ASP A 352 -1.19 23.55 -0.55
N GLY A 353 -0.83 22.27 -0.61
CA GLY A 353 0.49 21.80 -1.01
C GLY A 353 0.85 22.23 -2.43
N GLU A 354 -0.06 22.10 -3.39
CA GLU A 354 0.15 22.60 -4.75
C GLU A 354 0.27 24.13 -4.78
N ALA A 355 -0.50 24.87 -3.97
CA ALA A 355 -0.35 26.30 -3.83
C ALA A 355 1.02 26.70 -3.25
N LEU A 356 1.52 25.95 -2.26
CA LEU A 356 2.84 26.14 -1.67
C LEU A 356 3.97 25.99 -2.69
N ARG A 357 3.86 25.04 -3.62
CA ARG A 357 4.85 24.80 -4.68
C ARG A 357 4.95 25.95 -5.70
N ARG A 358 4.00 26.90 -5.70
CA ARG A 358 4.10 28.14 -6.49
C ARG A 358 4.93 29.23 -5.83
N ILE A 359 5.33 29.05 -4.57
CA ILE A 359 6.24 29.95 -3.87
C ILE A 359 7.67 29.54 -4.24
N ASP A 360 8.46 30.45 -4.80
CA ASP A 360 9.80 30.17 -5.36
C ASP A 360 10.70 29.32 -4.43
N VAL A 361 10.75 29.65 -3.13
CA VAL A 361 11.58 28.93 -2.15
C VAL A 361 11.11 27.49 -1.89
N LEU A 362 9.87 27.15 -2.24
CA LEU A 362 9.25 25.84 -2.07
C LEU A 362 8.96 25.13 -3.40
N ALA A 363 9.28 25.75 -4.54
CA ALA A 363 9.03 25.17 -5.87
C ALA A 363 9.78 23.84 -6.09
N GLY A 364 10.84 23.60 -5.32
CA GLY A 364 11.59 22.34 -5.33
C GLY A 364 10.89 21.15 -4.66
N LEU A 365 9.87 21.38 -3.83
CA LEU A 365 9.16 20.32 -3.11
C LEU A 365 8.41 19.39 -4.07
N SER A 366 8.41 18.09 -3.77
CA SER A 366 7.48 17.15 -4.38
C SER A 366 6.04 17.42 -3.90
N ALA A 367 5.05 16.84 -4.60
CA ALA A 367 3.65 16.97 -4.20
C ALA A 367 3.41 16.34 -2.80
N ALA A 368 4.06 15.20 -2.53
CA ALA A 368 4.01 14.55 -1.22
C ALA A 368 4.60 15.44 -0.11
N GLU A 369 5.78 16.03 -0.34
CA GLU A 369 6.44 16.91 0.63
C GLU A 369 5.63 18.19 0.91
N ALA A 370 5.07 18.80 -0.15
CA ALA A 370 4.27 20.01 -0.01
C ALA A 370 2.94 19.74 0.70
N THR A 371 2.28 18.62 0.40
CA THR A 371 1.06 18.18 1.10
C THR A 371 1.34 17.94 2.58
N ARG A 372 2.47 17.29 2.90
CA ARG A 372 2.90 17.08 4.29
C ARG A 372 3.16 18.39 5.03
N LEU A 373 3.81 19.35 4.37
CA LEU A 373 4.03 20.69 4.91
C LEU A 373 2.71 21.43 5.16
N ALA A 374 1.76 21.35 4.23
CA ALA A 374 0.42 21.93 4.39
C ALA A 374 -0.33 21.30 5.57
N ALA A 375 -0.29 19.97 5.72
CA ALA A 375 -0.92 19.24 6.82
C ALA A 375 -0.32 19.59 8.20
N ALA A 376 0.97 19.96 8.25
CA ALA A 376 1.63 20.38 9.47
C ALA A 376 1.40 21.86 9.82
N ALA A 377 0.86 22.65 8.89
CA ALA A 377 0.66 24.08 9.06
C ALA A 377 -0.76 24.44 9.51
N GLU A 378 -0.90 25.56 10.21
CA GLU A 378 -2.21 26.08 10.62
C GLU A 378 -2.71 27.10 9.58
N PRO A 379 -3.90 26.89 8.98
CA PRO A 379 -4.49 27.86 8.06
C PRO A 379 -5.04 29.06 8.84
N VAL A 380 -4.57 30.25 8.47
CA VAL A 380 -4.99 31.53 9.05
C VAL A 380 -5.56 32.41 7.95
N ARG A 381 -6.81 32.85 8.12
CA ARG A 381 -7.42 33.88 7.28
C ARG A 381 -7.26 35.22 7.96
N VAL A 382 -6.65 36.17 7.26
CA VAL A 382 -6.36 37.50 7.80
C VAL A 382 -7.11 38.58 7.01
N ARG A 383 -7.61 39.59 7.73
CA ARG A 383 -8.27 40.74 7.10
C ARG A 383 -7.23 41.79 6.68
N ALA A 384 -7.57 42.59 5.68
CA ALA A 384 -6.81 43.76 5.31
C ALA A 384 -6.51 44.66 6.52
N GLY A 385 -5.26 45.11 6.66
CA GLY A 385 -4.80 45.91 7.80
C GLY A 385 -4.46 45.13 9.08
N GLU A 386 -4.81 43.84 9.16
CA GLU A 386 -4.50 43.00 10.31
C GLU A 386 -2.97 42.74 10.41
N ARG A 387 -2.47 42.58 11.64
CA ARG A 387 -1.08 42.23 11.89
C ARG A 387 -0.95 40.71 11.96
N VAL A 388 -0.18 40.13 11.04
CA VAL A 388 0.00 38.67 10.95
C VAL A 388 1.10 38.17 11.86
N ALA A 389 2.21 38.90 11.95
CA ALA A 389 3.35 38.53 12.79
C ALA A 389 4.00 39.77 13.41
N SER A 390 4.69 39.59 14.53
CA SER A 390 5.42 40.67 15.21
C SER A 390 6.90 40.32 15.30
N ARG A 391 7.80 41.31 15.31
CA ARG A 391 9.25 41.05 15.44
C ARG A 391 9.63 40.34 16.75
N ARG A 392 8.74 40.34 17.75
CA ARG A 392 8.95 39.67 19.05
C ARG A 392 8.40 38.25 19.10
N SER A 393 7.65 37.78 18.08
CA SER A 393 7.23 36.37 18.01
C SER A 393 8.40 35.55 17.47
N THR A 394 8.96 34.68 18.31
CA THR A 394 10.23 33.99 18.06
C THR A 394 10.11 32.68 17.28
N ALA A 395 8.95 32.32 16.69
CA ALA A 395 8.77 30.93 16.26
C ALA A 395 7.78 30.68 15.10
N GLU A 396 7.50 31.64 14.21
CA GLU A 396 6.49 31.43 13.16
C GLU A 396 7.03 31.72 11.76
N LEU A 397 7.08 30.66 10.93
CA LEU A 397 7.16 30.81 9.48
C LEU A 397 5.75 31.12 8.96
N VAL A 398 5.64 32.19 8.19
CA VAL A 398 4.38 32.68 7.60
C VAL A 398 4.50 32.53 6.09
N LEU A 399 3.70 31.62 5.51
CA LEU A 399 3.65 31.39 4.06
C LEU A 399 2.36 31.98 3.52
N VAL A 400 2.47 32.87 2.52
CA VAL A 400 1.32 33.54 1.91
C VAL A 400 0.88 32.71 0.70
N LEU A 401 -0.29 32.08 0.79
CA LEU A 401 -0.87 31.32 -0.32
C LEU A 401 -1.66 32.23 -1.27
N GLU A 402 -2.34 33.23 -0.70
CA GLU A 402 -3.16 34.20 -1.41
C GLU A 402 -2.99 35.58 -0.79
N GLY A 403 -2.92 36.60 -1.63
CA GLY A 403 -2.85 38.00 -1.23
C GLY A 403 -1.43 38.55 -1.01
N GLU A 404 -1.34 39.72 -0.36
CA GLU A 404 -0.08 40.45 -0.18
C GLU A 404 0.13 40.91 1.26
N LEU A 405 1.37 40.78 1.74
CA LEU A 405 1.82 41.29 3.03
C LEU A 405 2.81 42.43 2.84
N ARG A 406 2.67 43.49 3.65
CA ARG A 406 3.63 44.59 3.76
C ARG A 406 4.43 44.48 5.05
N ALA A 407 5.73 44.27 4.91
CA ALA A 407 6.67 44.38 6.02
C ALA A 407 6.91 45.86 6.37
N ARG A 408 6.73 46.25 7.64
CA ARG A 408 7.10 47.59 8.14
C ARG A 408 8.33 47.50 9.02
N ARG A 409 9.45 48.10 8.58
CA ARG A 409 10.74 48.13 9.29
C ARG A 409 10.90 49.43 10.09
N ARG A 410 10.05 49.70 11.10
CA ARG A 410 10.33 50.73 12.13
C ARG A 410 10.90 50.06 13.37
N ALA A 411 11.62 50.82 14.21
CA ALA A 411 12.36 50.35 15.40
C ALA A 411 11.50 49.52 16.40
N ARG A 412 10.17 49.55 16.26
CA ARG A 412 9.20 48.68 16.94
C ARG A 412 8.01 48.34 16.01
N SER A 413 8.13 47.40 15.06
CA SER A 413 6.96 46.98 14.25
C SER A 413 7.06 45.58 13.63
N GLY A 414 5.88 45.00 13.32
CA GLY A 414 5.67 43.66 12.74
C GLY A 414 5.26 43.66 11.26
N LEU A 415 4.81 42.50 10.76
CA LEU A 415 4.28 42.26 9.42
C LEU A 415 2.76 42.55 9.38
N HIS A 416 2.32 43.35 8.41
CA HIS A 416 0.92 43.75 8.22
C HIS A 416 0.39 43.27 6.86
N VAL A 417 -0.90 42.93 6.76
CA VAL A 417 -1.56 42.66 5.46
C VAL A 417 -1.81 43.96 4.71
N HIS A 418 -1.66 43.98 3.39
CA HIS A 418 -1.98 45.17 2.58
C HIS A 418 -3.47 45.56 2.74
N GLU A 419 -3.76 46.87 2.72
CA GLU A 419 -5.15 47.34 2.69
C GLU A 419 -5.81 46.85 1.39
N GLY A 420 -7.00 46.25 1.50
CA GLY A 420 -7.79 45.72 0.38
C GLY A 420 -7.64 44.21 0.09
N VAL A 421 -6.69 43.49 0.72
CA VAL A 421 -6.44 42.08 0.37
C VAL A 421 -6.83 41.14 1.51
N ARG A 422 -7.72 40.18 1.24
CA ARG A 422 -7.93 39.01 2.12
C ARG A 422 -6.85 37.98 1.76
N GLY A 423 -6.14 37.49 2.77
CA GLY A 423 -5.06 36.52 2.54
C GLY A 423 -5.27 35.21 3.27
N ARG A 424 -4.86 34.11 2.63
CA ARG A 424 -4.72 32.80 3.27
C ARG A 424 -3.25 32.58 3.58
N VAL A 425 -2.96 32.40 4.85
CA VAL A 425 -1.60 32.23 5.38
C VAL A 425 -1.49 30.88 6.06
N LEU A 426 -0.33 30.23 5.90
CA LEU A 426 0.03 29.05 6.70
C LEU A 426 1.04 29.46 7.76
N ARG A 427 0.72 29.17 9.03
CA ARG A 427 1.63 29.33 10.16
C ARG A 427 2.24 27.99 10.54
N ALA A 428 3.56 27.91 10.52
CA ALA A 428 4.30 26.79 11.06
C ALA A 428 5.08 27.24 12.31
N GLY A 429 4.75 26.64 13.46
CA GLY A 429 5.40 26.91 14.74
C GLY A 429 5.25 25.72 15.69
N ARG A 430 6.10 25.63 16.72
CA ARG A 430 5.92 24.63 17.78
C ARG A 430 4.60 24.91 18.48
N ARG A 431 3.61 24.01 18.33
CA ARG A 431 2.42 24.04 19.20
C ARG A 431 2.93 24.02 20.64
N PRO A 432 2.60 25.01 21.49
CA PRO A 432 2.86 24.86 22.90
C PRO A 432 2.13 23.60 23.35
N HIS A 433 2.83 22.65 23.99
CA HIS A 433 2.18 21.50 24.61
C HIS A 433 1.06 22.03 25.51
N ARG A 434 -0.19 21.84 25.10
CA ARG A 434 -1.33 22.04 26.01
C ARG A 434 -1.14 20.99 27.11
N ARG A 435 -0.72 21.45 28.29
CA ARG A 435 -0.68 20.65 29.50
C ARG A 435 -2.09 20.34 29.98
#